data_AF-A0A959FQ87-F1
#
_entry.id   AF-A0A959FQ87-F1
#
_cell.length_a   1.000
_cell.length_b   1.000
_cell.length_c   1.000
_cell.angle_alpha   90.00
_cell.angle_beta   90.00
_cell.angle_gamma   90.00
#
_symmetry.space_group_name_H-M   'P 1'
#
loop_
_entity.id
_entity.type
_entity.pdbx_description
1 polymer ?
#
loop_
_entity_poly.entity_id
_entity_poly.type
_entity_poly.pdbx_seq_one_letter_code
_entity_poly.pdbx_strand_id
1 'polypeptide(L)'
;MADIKTMAQYAAEGQEPEILFWVGCAGSFDDRAQKVTQAFAEILEAAGIAFAILGNEEQCTGDPARRAGNEFLFQMVALQNVATLNMYQVKKIVTACPHCF
;
A
#
# COMPACT_ATOMS: atom_id res chain seq x y z
N MET A 1 -0.33 -10.81 15.54
CA MET A 1 -0.20 -10.33 14.16
C MET A 1 0.78 -11.25 13.46
N ALA A 2 0.34 -12.00 12.46
CA ALA A 2 1.27 -12.80 11.67
C ALA A 2 2.20 -11.88 10.88
N ASP A 3 3.34 -12.41 10.45
CA ASP A 3 4.32 -11.67 9.65
C ASP A 3 3.72 -11.46 8.24
N ILE A 4 3.14 -10.27 7.99
CA ILE A 4 2.48 -9.95 6.72
C ILE A 4 3.55 -9.90 5.63
N LYS A 5 3.39 -10.74 4.61
CA LYS A 5 4.35 -10.81 3.51
C LYS A 5 4.34 -9.53 2.67
N THR A 6 5.52 -9.12 2.22
CA THR A 6 5.65 -8.03 1.25
C THR A 6 5.50 -8.52 -0.19
N MET A 7 5.23 -7.62 -1.13
CA MET A 7 5.26 -7.92 -2.57
C MET A 7 6.60 -8.53 -3.00
N ALA A 8 7.71 -8.02 -2.44
CA ALA A 8 9.05 -8.56 -2.69
C ALA A 8 9.19 -10.03 -2.26
N GLN A 9 8.64 -10.40 -1.10
CA GLN A 9 8.66 -11.80 -0.61
C GLN A 9 7.81 -12.71 -1.48
N TYR A 10 6.60 -12.28 -1.87
CA TYR A 10 5.75 -13.02 -2.82
C TYR A 10 6.48 -13.24 -4.15
N ALA A 11 7.11 -12.19 -4.71
CA ALA A 11 7.86 -12.27 -5.95
C ALA A 11 9.06 -13.22 -5.84
N ALA A 12 9.81 -13.19 -4.73
CA ALA A 12 10.94 -14.08 -4.48
C ALA A 12 10.52 -15.56 -4.39
N GLU A 13 9.32 -15.83 -3.90
CA GLU A 13 8.72 -17.17 -3.83
C GLU A 13 8.04 -17.60 -5.16
N GLY A 14 7.98 -16.72 -6.17
CA GLY A 14 7.28 -16.97 -7.41
C GLY A 14 5.75 -17.06 -7.24
N GLN A 15 5.21 -16.44 -6.21
CA GLN A 15 3.78 -16.41 -5.89
C GLN A 15 3.21 -15.00 -6.10
N GLU A 16 1.90 -14.90 -6.33
CA GLU A 16 1.17 -13.63 -6.40
C GLU A 16 0.13 -13.57 -5.27
N PRO A 17 0.01 -12.46 -4.53
CA PRO A 17 -1.11 -12.26 -3.62
C PRO A 17 -2.41 -12.03 -4.40
N GLU A 18 -3.56 -12.23 -3.76
CA GLU A 18 -4.85 -11.88 -4.33
C GLU A 18 -5.02 -10.36 -4.47
N ILE A 19 -4.57 -9.62 -3.45
CA ILE A 19 -4.64 -8.15 -3.41
C ILE A 19 -3.37 -7.54 -2.81
N LEU A 20 -3.01 -6.35 -3.27
CA LEU A 20 -2.10 -5.46 -2.57
C LEU A 20 -2.91 -4.59 -1.60
N PHE A 21 -2.60 -4.65 -0.31
CA PHE A 21 -3.07 -3.67 0.65
C PHE A 21 -2.10 -2.47 0.70
N TRP A 22 -2.55 -1.33 0.17
CA TRP A 22 -1.82 -0.07 0.21
C TRP A 22 -2.07 0.63 1.55
N VAL A 23 -1.07 0.60 2.43
CA VAL A 23 -1.17 1.13 3.81
C VAL A 23 -1.15 2.66 3.80
N GLY A 24 -0.29 3.24 2.96
CA GLY A 24 -0.16 4.66 2.74
C GLY A 24 0.54 5.38 3.89
N CYS A 25 0.71 6.68 3.74
CA CYS A 25 1.43 7.49 4.73
C CYS A 25 0.66 7.57 6.06
N ALA A 26 -0.66 7.77 6.04
CA ALA A 26 -1.46 7.83 7.26
C ALA A 26 -1.40 6.52 8.03
N GLY A 27 -1.66 5.39 7.35
CA GLY A 27 -1.61 4.07 7.97
C GLY A 27 -0.24 3.68 8.53
N SER A 28 0.84 4.33 8.06
CA SER A 28 2.22 4.12 8.49
C SER A 28 2.67 5.04 9.62
N PHE A 29 2.22 6.30 9.66
CA PHE A 29 2.77 7.33 10.55
C PHE A 29 1.79 7.93 11.57
N ASP A 30 0.48 7.84 11.34
CA ASP A 30 -0.53 8.38 12.26
C ASP A 30 -1.01 7.29 13.23
N ASP A 31 -0.85 7.50 14.53
CA ASP A 31 -1.17 6.51 15.57
C ASP A 31 -2.62 6.01 15.51
N ARG A 32 -3.56 6.87 15.12
CA ARG A 32 -4.97 6.48 14.98
C ARG A 32 -5.17 5.63 13.73
N ALA A 33 -4.60 6.02 12.61
CA ALA A 33 -4.67 5.28 11.36
C ALA A 33 -3.92 3.94 11.44
N GLN A 34 -2.81 3.84 12.16
CA GLN A 34 -2.11 2.56 12.40
C GLN A 34 -3.03 1.51 13.04
N LYS A 35 -3.87 1.90 14.00
CA LYS A 35 -4.86 0.99 14.61
C LYS A 35 -5.88 0.50 13.58
N VAL A 36 -6.32 1.37 12.68
CA VAL A 36 -7.23 1.01 11.58
C VAL A 36 -6.55 0.07 10.60
N THR A 37 -5.30 0.35 10.22
CA THR A 37 -4.48 -0.52 9.35
C THR A 37 -4.33 -1.92 9.93
N GLN A 38 -3.98 -2.04 11.21
CA GLN A 38 -3.82 -3.33 11.89
C GLN A 38 -5.14 -4.09 11.93
N ALA A 39 -6.24 -3.44 12.34
CA ALA A 39 -7.56 -4.06 12.37
C ALA A 39 -8.02 -4.50 10.97
N PHE A 40 -7.71 -3.72 9.93
CA PHE A 40 -8.03 -4.08 8.55
C PHE A 40 -7.24 -5.31 8.08
N ALA A 41 -5.94 -5.38 8.40
CA ALA A 41 -5.12 -6.54 8.12
C ALA A 41 -5.64 -7.80 8.83
N GLU A 42 -6.03 -7.70 10.11
CA GLU A 42 -6.64 -8.81 10.86
C GLU A 42 -7.96 -9.28 10.22
N ILE A 43 -8.77 -8.37 9.68
CA ILE A 43 -10.00 -8.71 8.95
C ILE A 43 -9.66 -9.48 7.66
N LEU A 44 -8.65 -9.07 6.91
CA LEU A 44 -8.21 -9.77 5.69
C LEU A 44 -7.71 -11.18 6.01
N GLU A 45 -6.91 -11.33 7.08
CA GLU A 45 -6.46 -12.64 7.57
C GLU A 45 -7.65 -13.52 7.97
N ALA A 46 -8.60 -12.99 8.73
CA ALA A 46 -9.79 -13.72 9.17
C ALA A 46 -10.71 -14.09 8.00
N ALA A 47 -10.74 -13.28 6.94
CA ALA A 47 -11.46 -13.57 5.71
C ALA A 47 -10.74 -14.59 4.81
N GLY A 48 -9.51 -15.00 5.15
CA GLY A 48 -8.72 -15.93 4.34
C GLY A 48 -8.22 -15.34 3.02
N ILE A 49 -8.15 -14.01 2.92
CA ILE A 49 -7.67 -13.32 1.71
C ILE A 49 -6.14 -13.31 1.73
N ALA A 50 -5.53 -13.80 0.66
CA ALA A 50 -4.08 -13.70 0.50
C ALA A 50 -3.71 -12.27 0.08
N PHE A 51 -3.10 -11.50 0.97
CA PHE A 51 -2.70 -10.12 0.69
C PHE A 51 -1.23 -9.87 0.99
N ALA A 52 -0.69 -8.83 0.37
CA ALA A 52 0.65 -8.33 0.64
C ALA A 52 0.63 -6.83 0.88
N ILE A 53 1.73 -6.30 1.39
CA ILE A 53 2.03 -4.86 1.48
C ILE A 53 3.30 -4.54 0.68
N LEU A 54 3.55 -3.27 0.37
CA LEU A 54 4.81 -2.85 -0.26
C LEU A 54 5.97 -2.72 0.76
N GLY A 55 5.67 -2.64 2.05
CA GLY A 55 6.69 -2.48 3.10
C GLY A 55 7.52 -1.22 2.89
N ASN A 56 8.84 -1.34 2.89
CA ASN A 56 9.75 -0.20 2.69
C ASN A 56 9.72 0.41 1.29
N GLU A 57 9.13 -0.29 0.31
CA GLU A 57 8.96 0.23 -1.06
C GLU A 57 7.69 1.08 -1.19
N GLU A 58 6.87 1.13 -0.14
CA GLU A 58 5.65 1.94 -0.16
C GLU A 58 5.96 3.43 -0.03
N GLN A 59 5.25 4.23 -0.81
CA GLN A 59 5.31 5.69 -0.75
C GLN A 59 3.89 6.26 -0.57
N CYS A 60 3.84 7.53 -0.17
CA CYS A 60 2.60 8.29 -0.21
C CYS A 60 2.05 8.34 -1.65
N THR A 61 0.74 8.46 -1.83
CA THR A 61 0.12 8.69 -3.14
C THR A 61 0.44 10.08 -3.72
N GLY A 62 1.01 10.97 -2.92
CA GLY A 62 1.30 12.36 -3.30
C GLY A 62 0.13 13.32 -3.05
N ASP A 63 -0.98 12.87 -2.43
CA ASP A 63 -2.14 13.71 -2.09
C ASP A 63 -1.74 15.01 -1.36
N PRO A 64 -0.90 15.00 -0.29
CA PRO A 64 -0.53 16.23 0.40
C PRO A 64 0.19 17.23 -0.51
N ALA A 65 1.08 16.75 -1.38
CA ALA A 65 1.80 17.59 -2.33
C ALA A 65 0.83 18.22 -3.34
N ARG A 66 -0.09 17.42 -3.89
CA ARG A 66 -1.11 17.89 -4.83
C ARG A 66 -2.02 18.93 -4.21
N ARG A 67 -2.53 18.67 -3.00
CA ARG A 67 -3.42 19.60 -2.26
C ARG A 67 -2.73 20.89 -1.85
N ALA A 68 -1.41 20.86 -1.62
CA ALA A 68 -0.60 22.05 -1.39
C ALA A 68 -0.27 22.83 -2.69
N GLY A 69 -0.75 22.38 -3.85
CA GLY A 69 -0.46 23.00 -5.15
C GLY A 69 0.90 22.64 -5.74
N ASN A 70 1.63 21.70 -5.13
CA ASN A 70 2.91 21.21 -5.63
C ASN A 70 2.69 20.06 -6.63
N GLU A 71 2.14 20.42 -7.79
CA GLU A 71 1.80 19.46 -8.85
C GLU A 71 3.04 18.73 -9.38
N PHE A 72 4.18 19.40 -9.47
CA PHE A 72 5.43 18.78 -9.94
C PHE A 72 5.86 17.61 -9.04
N LEU A 73 5.85 17.81 -7.72
CA LEU A 73 6.17 16.75 -6.77
C LEU A 73 5.13 15.62 -6.82
N PHE A 74 3.84 15.96 -6.92
CA PHE A 74 2.79 14.95 -7.10
C PHE A 74 3.05 14.07 -8.33
N GLN A 75 3.36 14.67 -9.49
CA GLN A 75 3.65 13.92 -10.71
C GLN A 75 4.87 13.00 -10.56
N MET A 76 5.94 13.47 -9.90
CA MET A 76 7.11 12.63 -9.62
C MET A 76 6.75 11.41 -8.76
N VAL A 77 6.03 11.62 -7.65
CA VAL A 77 5.61 10.55 -6.74
C VAL A 77 4.65 9.58 -7.43
N ALA A 78 3.70 10.09 -8.20
CA ALA A 78 2.76 9.28 -8.98
C ALA A 78 3.48 8.37 -9.99
N LEU A 79 4.48 8.90 -10.72
CA LEU A 79 5.27 8.12 -11.66
C LEU A 79 6.10 7.02 -10.97
N GLN A 80 6.70 7.33 -9.81
CA GLN A 80 7.43 6.34 -9.01
C GLN A 80 6.50 5.22 -8.53
N ASN A 81 5.33 5.58 -8.01
CA ASN A 81 4.31 4.62 -7.61
C ASN A 81 3.88 3.71 -8.77
N VAL A 82 3.58 4.29 -9.94
CA VAL A 82 3.23 3.53 -11.14
C VAL A 82 4.35 2.56 -11.54
N ALA A 83 5.61 2.99 -11.48
CA ALA A 83 6.74 2.12 -11.77
C ALA A 83 6.83 0.91 -10.81
N THR A 84 6.68 1.14 -9.50
CA THR A 84 6.69 0.06 -8.49
C THR A 84 5.53 -0.91 -8.69
N LEU A 85 4.31 -0.40 -8.91
CA LEU A 85 3.12 -1.26 -9.12
C LEU A 85 3.24 -2.08 -10.41
N ASN A 86 3.78 -1.49 -11.48
CA ASN A 86 4.01 -2.19 -12.74
C ASN A 86 5.10 -3.26 -12.61
N MET A 87 6.15 -3.02 -11.83
CA MET A 87 7.20 -3.99 -11.56
C MET A 87 6.63 -5.29 -10.97
N TYR A 88 5.69 -5.15 -10.03
CA TYR A 88 5.00 -6.28 -9.40
C TYR A 88 3.74 -6.74 -10.13
N GLN A 89 3.41 -6.12 -11.27
CA GLN A 89 2.21 -6.43 -12.07
C GLN A 89 0.92 -6.44 -11.23
N VAL A 90 0.77 -5.48 -10.32
CA VAL A 90 -0.35 -5.41 -9.38
C VAL A 90 -1.66 -5.26 -10.12
N LYS A 91 -2.61 -6.18 -9.88
CA LYS A 91 -3.93 -6.22 -10.55
C LYS A 91 -5.05 -5.66 -9.69
N LYS A 92 -4.94 -5.77 -8.37
CA LYS A 92 -5.97 -5.36 -7.40
C LYS A 92 -5.30 -4.69 -6.21
N ILE A 93 -5.78 -3.49 -5.88
CA ILE A 93 -5.31 -2.69 -4.77
C ILE A 93 -6.50 -2.40 -3.86
N VAL A 94 -6.30 -2.53 -2.55
CA VAL A 94 -7.23 -2.07 -1.53
C VAL A 94 -6.52 -1.07 -0.62
N THR A 95 -7.24 -0.09 -0.10
CA THR A 95 -6.72 0.84 0.90
C THR A 95 -7.81 1.18 1.92
N ALA A 96 -7.41 1.39 3.16
CA ALA A 96 -8.29 1.89 4.23
C ALA A 96 -8.26 3.43 4.32
N CYS A 97 -7.39 4.11 3.56
CA CYS A 97 -7.25 5.56 3.56
C CYS A 97 -8.05 6.17 2.40
N PRO A 98 -9.04 7.05 2.66
CA PRO A 98 -9.84 7.67 1.61
C PRO A 98 -9.04 8.64 0.72
N HIS A 99 -7.89 9.15 1.18
CA HIS A 99 -7.00 9.99 0.36
C HIS A 99 -6.08 9.16 -0.54
N CYS A 100 -6.02 7.85 -0.33
CA CYS A 100 -5.23 6.94 -1.16
C CYS A 100 -6.04 6.31 -2.30
N PHE A 101 -7.38 6.47 -2.28
CA PHE A 101 -8.27 6.06 -3.36
C PHE A 101 -8.27 7.09 -4.50
#